data_AF-Q97MM3-F1
#
_entry.id   AF-Q97MM3-F1
#
_cell.length_a   1.000
_cell.length_b   1.000
_cell.length_c   1.000
_cell.angle_alpha   90.00
_cell.angle_beta   90.00
_cell.angle_gamma   90.00
#
_symmetry.space_group_name_H-M   'P 1'
#
loop_
_entity.id
_entity.type
_entity.pdbx_description
1 polymer ?
#
loop_
_entity_poly.entity_id
_entity_poly.type
_entity_poly.pdbx_seq_one_letter_code
_entity_poly.pdbx_strand_id
1 'polypeptide(L)' 'MSITLLTGIGEIFLGILLNVFIGKIVKIVFKKDGTLPRVPVRFIGITLILNGVGNMVHL' A
#
# COMPACT_ATOMS: atom_id res chain seq x y z
N MET A 1 -12.00 -14.93 -13.21
CA MET A 1 -11.78 -13.68 -12.45
C MET A 1 -11.25 -12.64 -13.44
N SER A 2 -11.82 -11.44 -13.50
CA SER A 2 -11.31 -10.41 -14.42
C SER A 2 -9.91 -9.97 -13.99
N ILE A 3 -9.07 -9.56 -14.95
CA ILE A 3 -7.74 -9.01 -14.66
C ILE A 3 -7.84 -7.82 -13.69
N THR A 4 -8.89 -7.00 -13.83
CA THR A 4 -9.19 -5.85 -12.95
C THR A 4 -9.47 -6.24 -11.50
N LEU A 5 -10.17 -7.35 -11.27
CA LEU A 5 -10.34 -7.90 -9.91
C LEU A 5 -9.02 -8.37 -9.33
N LEU A 6 -8.22 -9.08 -10.12
CA LEU A 6 -6.93 -9.61 -9.66
C LEU A 6 -5.97 -8.47 -9.29
N THR A 7 -5.91 -7.42 -10.10
CA THR A 7 -5.11 -6.22 -9.79
C THR A 7 -5.64 -5.51 -8.55
N GLY A 8 -6.96 -5.36 -8.41
CA GLY A 8 -7.55 -4.74 -7.23
C GLY A 8 -7.23 -5.49 -5.93
N ILE A 9 -7.31 -6.83 -5.94
CA ILE A 9 -6.90 -7.66 -4.79
C ILE A 9 -5.41 -7.45 -4.48
N GLY A 10 -4.56 -7.45 -5.51
CA GLY A 10 -3.13 -7.24 -5.36
C GLY A 10 -2.78 -5.87 -4.75
N GLU A 11 -3.44 -4.81 -5.20
CA GLU A 11 -3.24 -3.45 -4.69
C GLU A 11 -3.65 -3.33 -3.21
N ILE A 12 -4.80 -3.89 -2.81
CA ILE A 12 -5.21 -3.91 -1.40
C ILE A 12 -4.18 -4.67 -0.55
N PHE A 13 -3.75 -5.84 -1.01
CA PHE A 13 -2.81 -6.67 -0.27
C PHE A 13 -1.46 -5.98 -0.10
N LEU A 14 -0.93 -5.37 -1.18
CA LEU A 14 0.29 -4.56 -1.14
C LEU A 14 0.15 -3.35 -0.22
N GLY A 15 -0.97 -2.62 -0.31
CA GLY A 15 -1.20 -1.45 0.53
C GLY A 15 -1.28 -1.78 2.03
N ILE A 16 -1.88 -2.93 2.38
CA ILE A 16 -1.87 -3.47 3.74
C ILE A 16 -0.45 -3.83 4.16
N LEU A 17 0.28 -4.58 3.33
CA LEU A 17 1.67 -4.98 3.62
C LEU A 17 2.57 -3.76 3.86
N LEU A 18 2.46 -2.72 3.04
CA LEU A 18 3.24 -1.48 3.19
C LEU A 18 2.95 -0.79 4.53
N ASN A 19 1.69 -0.76 4.95
CA ASN A 19 1.29 -0.13 6.21
C ASN A 19 1.66 -0.96 7.45
N VAL A 20 1.52 -2.29 7.37
CA VAL A 20 1.89 -3.22 8.47
C VAL A 20 3.40 -3.24 8.67
N PHE A 21 4.18 -3.32 7.59
CA PHE A 21 5.64 -3.40 7.65
C PHE A 21 6.34 -2.04 7.50
N ILE A 22 5.61 -0.95 7.71
CA ILE A 22 6.09 0.41 7.44
C ILE A 22 7.43 0.72 8.11
N GLY A 23 7.64 0.30 9.36
CA GLY A 23 8.89 0.53 10.07
C GLY A 23 10.10 -0.20 9.44
N LYS A 24 9.90 -1.41 8.92
CA LYS A 24 10.96 -2.17 8.22
C LYS A 24 11.27 -1.53 6.86
N ILE A 25 10.23 -1.20 6.11
CA ILE A 25 10.37 -0.60 4.77
C ILE A 25 11.07 0.76 4.87
N VAL A 26 10.66 1.58 5.82
CA VAL A 26 11.26 2.89 6.07
C VAL A 26 12.74 2.76 6.45
N LYS A 27 13.10 1.80 7.31
CA LYS A 27 14.52 1.54 7.62
C LYS A 27 15.32 1.09 6.41
N ILE A 28 14.74 0.28 5.52
CA ILE A 28 15.42 -0.19 4.30
C ILE A 28 15.62 0.97 3.31
N VAL A 29 14.59 1.77 3.07
CA VAL A 29 14.59 2.82 2.04
C VAL A 29 15.31 4.08 2.51
N PHE A 30 14.97 4.59 3.69
CA PHE A 30 15.47 5.87 4.19
C PHE A 30 16.68 5.71 5.12
N LYS A 31 17.09 4.47 5.45
CA LYS A 31 18.14 4.16 6.44
C LYS A 31 17.92 4.77 7.82
N LYS A 32 16.73 5.32 8.07
CA LYS A 32 16.34 6.05 9.27
C LYS A 32 14.88 5.78 9.54
N ASP A 33 14.58 5.44 10.79
CA ASP A 33 13.21 5.29 11.26
C ASP A 33 12.72 6.58 11.94
N GLY A 34 11.44 6.89 11.80
CA GLY A 34 10.83 8.07 12.41
C GLY A 34 9.50 8.43 11.77
N THR A 35 8.78 9.36 12.38
CA THR A 35 7.44 9.77 11.92
C THR A 35 7.48 10.35 10.51
N LEU A 36 8.42 11.27 10.25
CA LEU A 36 8.61 11.92 8.94
C LEU A 36 8.88 10.93 7.80
N PRO A 37 9.86 10.01 7.91
CA PRO A 37 10.09 8.98 6.89
C PRO A 37 8.92 8.00 6.69
N ARG A 38 8.06 7.80 7.71
CA ARG A 38 6.89 6.92 7.62
C ARG A 38 5.73 7.53 6.85
N VAL A 39 5.54 8.86 6.89
CA VAL A 39 4.44 9.53 6.20
C VAL A 39 4.32 9.14 4.71
N PRO A 40 5.36 9.23 3.87
CA PRO A 40 5.24 8.89 2.46
C PRO A 40 4.89 7.42 2.22
N VAL A 41 5.45 6.49 3.01
CA VAL A 41 5.15 5.05 2.86
C VAL A 41 3.70 4.75 3.26
N ARG A 42 3.19 5.43 4.29
CA ARG A 42 1.79 5.36 4.72
C ARG A 42 0.85 5.86 3.63
N PHE A 43 1.20 6.99 3.02
CA PHE A 43 0.43 7.58 1.94
C PHE A 43 0.32 6.63 0.75
N ILE A 44 1.45 6.06 0.30
CA ILE A 44 1.48 5.05 -0.78
C ILE A 44 0.64 3.82 -0.44
N GLY A 45 0.74 3.32 0.80
CA GLY A 45 -0.05 2.18 1.25
C GLY A 45 -1.56 2.46 1.21
N ILE A 46 -1.99 3.65 1.61
CA ILE A 46 -3.40 4.05 1.59
C ILE A 46 -3.90 4.22 0.15
N THR A 47 -3.14 4.86 -0.74
CA THR A 47 -3.55 5.03 -2.15
C THR A 47 -3.71 3.69 -2.86
N LEU A 48 -2.85 2.71 -2.59
CA LEU A 48 -3.01 1.36 -3.11
C LEU A 48 -4.31 0.69 -2.62
N ILE A 49 -4.65 0.85 -1.33
CA ILE A 49 -5.92 0.32 -0.81
C ILE A 49 -7.11 0.99 -1.50
N LEU A 50 -7.09 2.32 -1.65
CA LEU A 50 -8.17 3.07 -2.30
C LEU A 50 -8.35 2.68 -3.77
N ASN A 51 -7.24 2.56 -4.52
CA ASN A 51 -7.27 2.11 -5.91
C ASN A 51 -7.82 0.69 -6.02
N GLY A 52 -7.35 -0.21 -5.15
CA GLY A 52 -7.81 -1.61 -5.18
C GLY A 52 -9.29 -1.76 -4.83
N VAL A 53 -9.79 -0.98 -3.86
CA VAL A 53 -11.23 -0.93 -3.55
C VAL A 53 -12.01 -0.33 -4.72
N GLY A 54 -11.54 0.77 -5.32
CA GLY A 54 -12.17 1.37 -6.50
C GLY A 54 -12.28 0.38 -7.66
N ASN A 55 -11.19 -0.36 -7.92
CA ASN A 55 -11.13 -1.40 -8.94
C ASN A 55 -12.08 -2.58 -8.66
N MET A 56 -12.44 -2.85 -7.40
CA MET A 56 -13.43 -3.88 -7.03
C MET A 56 -14.87 -3.40 -7.13
N VAL A 57 -15.12 -2.12 -6.85
CA VAL A 57 -16.48 -1.52 -6.82
C VAL A 57 -16.97 -1.16 -8.22
N HIS A 58 -16.07 -0.90 -9.17
CA HIS A 58 -16.42 -0.60 -10.57
C HIS A 58 -16.74 -1.83 -11.44
N LEU A 59 -16.88 -3.03 -10.85
CA LEU A 59 -17.31 -4.25 -11.54
C LEU A 59 -18.82 -4.48 -11.52
#